data_AF-A0A8N1S7I9-F1
#
_entry.id   AF-A0A8N1S7I9-F1
#
_cell.length_a   1.000
_cell.length_b   1.000
_cell.length_c   1.000
_cell.angle_alpha   90.00
_cell.angle_beta   90.00
_cell.angle_gamma   90.00
#
_symmetry.space_group_name_H-M   'P 1'
#
loop_
_entity.id
_entity.type
_entity.pdbx_description
1 polymer ?
#
loop_
_entity_poly.entity_id
_entity_poly.type
_entity_poly.pdbx_seq_one_letter_code
_entity_poly.pdbx_strand_id
1 'polypeptide(L)'
;MDLQKDFNIDKGKRKKTGYSSSSTDTTKRDCSSMSVLSELDFPREPPILPTSNPEELHNLLLCYIEILHKDPSFHEKMKDPVKDLYNNLETKSTAEFDPLQPAKKVCIIFHGAPFTEYQETACRSAKVLQVPLLCIDNVIIEGIALGDNWISIKLRQIVDDAYQEYSLAFEKHK
;
A
#
# COMPACT_ATOMS: atom_id res chain seq x y z
N MET A 1 12.43 41.56 37.14
CA MET A 1 13.18 40.89 36.06
C MET A 1 12.17 40.02 35.35
N ASP A 2 11.54 40.62 34.34
CA ASP A 2 10.54 40.01 33.48
C ASP A 2 11.24 39.28 32.33
N LEU A 3 10.78 38.06 32.01
CA LEU A 3 11.13 37.34 30.79
C LEU A 3 9.84 36.88 30.13
N GLN A 4 9.27 37.81 29.38
CA GLN A 4 8.24 37.63 28.37
C GLN A 4 8.84 36.80 27.22
N LYS A 5 8.14 35.75 26.78
CA LYS A 5 8.54 34.97 25.59
C LYS A 5 7.35 34.90 24.64
N ASP A 6 7.48 35.61 23.54
CA ASP A 6 6.48 35.78 22.51
C ASP A 6 6.27 34.51 21.68
N PHE A 7 5.00 34.18 21.43
CA PHE A 7 4.57 33.22 20.42
C PHE A 7 4.38 33.95 19.09
N ASN A 8 5.19 33.62 18.09
CA ASN A 8 4.94 34.04 16.70
C ASN A 8 4.20 32.93 15.95
N ILE A 9 2.92 33.17 15.67
CA ILE A 9 2.08 32.40 14.76
C ILE A 9 2.14 33.11 13.41
N ASP A 10 2.74 32.48 12.39
CA ASP A 10 2.62 32.97 11.01
C ASP A 10 1.38 32.37 10.34
N LYS A 11 0.51 33.26 9.84
CA LYS A 11 -0.75 32.98 9.17
C LYS A 11 -0.57 33.19 7.66
N GLY A 12 -0.23 32.12 6.94
CA GLY A 12 -0.25 32.10 5.47
C GLY A 12 -1.63 31.75 4.91
N LYS A 13 -2.39 32.77 4.47
CA LYS A 13 -3.71 32.65 3.82
C LYS A 13 -3.61 32.36 2.30
N ARG A 14 -4.67 31.72 1.78
CA ARG A 14 -5.24 31.73 0.39
C ARG A 14 -4.58 30.79 -0.63
N LYS A 15 -5.29 30.09 -1.54
CA LYS A 15 -6.53 30.44 -2.28
C LYS A 15 -7.25 29.17 -2.80
N LYS A 16 -8.59 29.16 -2.77
CA LYS A 16 -9.46 28.27 -3.56
C LYS A 16 -9.49 28.74 -5.02
N THR A 17 -9.45 27.81 -5.97
CA THR A 17 -9.92 28.00 -7.35
C THR A 17 -10.48 26.68 -7.86
N GLY A 18 -11.77 26.69 -8.22
CA GLY A 18 -12.46 25.57 -8.84
C GLY A 18 -12.42 25.63 -10.37
N TYR A 19 -12.74 24.48 -10.96
CA TYR A 19 -13.25 24.19 -12.32
C TYR A 19 -12.73 24.99 -13.53
N SER A 20 -12.18 24.28 -14.52
CA SER A 20 -12.74 24.28 -15.88
C SER A 20 -12.12 23.18 -16.76
N SER A 21 -12.97 22.50 -17.51
CA SER A 21 -12.61 21.61 -18.62
C SER A 21 -12.39 22.44 -19.90
N SER A 22 -11.22 22.33 -20.53
CA SER A 22 -10.99 22.62 -21.97
C SER A 22 -9.87 21.69 -22.43
N SER A 23 -10.11 20.63 -23.20
CA SER A 23 -10.38 20.58 -24.65
C SER A 23 -9.35 21.36 -25.49
N THR A 24 -8.64 20.59 -26.33
CA THR A 24 -7.58 20.94 -27.31
C THR A 24 -6.29 21.52 -26.70
N ASP A 25 -5.09 21.05 -27.03
CA ASP A 25 -4.58 20.91 -28.39
C ASP A 25 -3.42 19.90 -28.47
N THR A 26 -3.34 19.22 -29.62
CA THR A 26 -2.35 18.20 -29.95
C THR A 26 -0.98 18.82 -30.19
N THR A 27 -0.11 18.89 -29.18
CA THR A 27 1.33 19.00 -29.45
C THR A 27 1.87 17.59 -29.68
N LYS A 28 2.07 17.24 -30.95
CA LYS A 28 2.94 16.13 -31.34
C LYS A 28 4.25 16.26 -30.57
N ARG A 29 4.44 15.44 -29.53
CA ARG A 29 5.77 15.21 -28.98
C ARG A 29 6.48 14.34 -30.01
N ASP A 30 7.50 14.89 -30.65
CA ASP A 30 8.40 14.13 -31.49
C ASP A 30 9.13 13.12 -30.60
N CYS A 31 8.52 11.93 -30.45
CA CYS A 31 9.24 10.76 -30.02
C CYS A 31 10.22 10.43 -31.14
N SER A 32 11.51 10.70 -30.89
CA SER A 32 12.58 10.15 -31.70
C SER A 32 12.35 8.64 -31.82
N SER A 33 12.33 8.11 -33.06
CA SER A 33 12.03 6.71 -33.29
C SER A 33 13.08 5.85 -32.60
N MET A 34 12.76 5.32 -31.43
CA MET A 34 13.53 4.24 -30.85
C MET A 34 13.44 3.10 -31.85
N SER A 35 14.58 2.80 -32.48
CA SER A 35 14.75 1.65 -33.35
C SER A 35 14.17 0.45 -32.64
N VAL A 36 13.13 -0.11 -33.25
CA VAL A 36 12.43 -1.32 -32.81
C VAL A 36 13.48 -2.36 -32.45
N LEU A 37 13.59 -2.66 -31.15
CA LEU A 37 14.28 -3.86 -30.68
C LEU A 37 13.47 -5.03 -31.21
N SER A 38 13.88 -5.55 -32.36
CA SER A 38 13.34 -6.78 -32.92
C SER A 38 13.60 -7.92 -31.94
N GLU A 39 12.52 -8.58 -31.53
CA GLU A 39 12.39 -9.95 -31.07
C GLU A 39 13.69 -10.68 -30.66
N LEU A 40 13.78 -11.02 -29.38
CA LEU A 40 13.98 -12.39 -28.88
C LEU A 40 14.05 -12.29 -27.35
N ASP A 41 13.29 -13.14 -26.66
CA ASP A 41 13.28 -13.42 -25.20
C ASP A 41 13.73 -12.29 -24.27
N PHE A 42 12.82 -11.83 -23.40
CA PHE A 42 13.11 -10.91 -22.28
C PHE A 42 14.58 -10.99 -21.85
N PRO A 43 15.40 -9.97 -22.13
CA PRO A 43 16.82 -10.07 -21.87
C PRO A 43 17.02 -10.33 -20.38
N ARG A 44 17.74 -11.41 -20.06
CA ARG A 44 18.14 -11.75 -18.68
C ARG A 44 18.99 -10.64 -18.04
N GLU A 45 19.52 -9.72 -18.87
CA GLU A 45 20.29 -8.57 -18.45
C GLU A 45 19.43 -7.30 -18.48
N PRO A 46 19.55 -6.43 -17.46
CA PRO A 46 18.81 -5.18 -17.43
C PRO A 46 19.22 -4.32 -18.65
N PRO A 47 18.25 -3.74 -19.37
CA PRO A 47 18.56 -2.89 -20.50
C PRO A 47 19.45 -1.72 -20.03
N ILE A 48 20.52 -1.46 -20.77
CA ILE A 48 21.39 -0.31 -20.52
C ILE A 48 20.55 0.93 -20.75
N LEU A 49 20.20 1.63 -19.66
CA LEU A 49 19.41 2.84 -19.73
C LEU A 49 20.25 3.95 -20.38
N PRO A 50 19.71 4.69 -21.36
CA PRO A 50 20.45 5.72 -22.09
C PRO A 50 20.77 6.94 -21.21
N THR A 51 20.21 7.01 -20.00
CA THR A 51 20.34 8.15 -19.10
C THR A 51 20.10 7.72 -17.65
N SER A 52 20.72 8.44 -16.71
CA SER A 52 20.46 8.34 -15.27
C SER A 52 19.69 9.56 -14.74
N ASN A 53 19.29 10.49 -15.62
CA ASN A 53 18.50 11.65 -15.25
C ASN A 53 17.04 11.21 -14.95
N PRO A 54 16.48 11.54 -13.77
CA PRO A 54 15.14 11.11 -13.37
C PRO A 54 14.02 11.63 -14.29
N GLU A 55 14.13 12.86 -14.82
CA GLU A 55 13.11 13.44 -15.69
C GLU A 55 13.09 12.75 -17.06
N GLU A 56 14.27 12.44 -17.58
CA GLU A 56 14.41 11.71 -18.85
C GLU A 56 13.96 10.25 -18.71
N LEU A 57 14.27 9.61 -17.57
CA LEU A 57 13.78 8.27 -17.26
C LEU A 57 12.26 8.23 -17.16
N HIS A 58 11.65 9.24 -16.53
CA HIS A 58 10.19 9.35 -16.45
C HIS A 58 9.57 9.47 -17.85
N ASN A 59 10.13 10.33 -18.69
CA ASN A 59 9.66 10.48 -20.07
C ASN A 59 9.85 9.21 -20.89
N LEU A 60 10.98 8.51 -20.72
CA LEU A 60 11.25 7.24 -21.39
C LEU A 60 10.24 6.16 -20.99
N LEU A 61 9.91 6.06 -19.70
CA LEU A 61 8.90 5.14 -19.19
C LEU A 61 7.53 5.43 -19.79
N LEU A 62 7.12 6.70 -19.84
CA LEU A 62 5.85 7.11 -20.45
C LEU A 62 5.79 6.72 -21.94
N CYS A 63 6.88 6.95 -22.68
CA CYS A 63 6.96 6.56 -24.09
C CYS A 63 6.84 5.05 -24.26
N TYR A 64 7.49 4.27 -23.40
CA TYR A 64 7.41 2.82 -23.44
C TYR A 64 5.98 2.32 -23.15
N ILE A 65 5.31 2.88 -22.14
CA ILE A 65 3.91 2.56 -21.83
C ILE A 65 3.00 2.87 -23.03
N GLU A 66 3.20 4.02 -23.69
CA GLU A 66 2.43 4.37 -24.89
C GLU A 66 2.66 3.39 -26.06
N ILE A 67 3.88 2.89 -26.22
CA ILE A 67 4.19 1.85 -27.22
C ILE A 67 3.46 0.56 -26.89
N LEU A 68 3.51 0.13 -25.62
CA LEU A 68 2.82 -1.09 -25.17
C LEU A 68 1.30 -0.99 -25.36
N HIS A 69 0.69 0.16 -25.10
CA HIS A 69 -0.73 0.39 -25.36
C HIS A 69 -1.10 0.33 -26.85
N LYS A 70 -0.16 0.61 -27.74
CA LYS A 70 -0.37 0.55 -29.19
C LYS A 70 -0.12 -0.83 -29.78
N ASP A 71 0.52 -1.75 -29.04
CA ASP A 71 0.75 -3.12 -29.50
C ASP A 71 -0.50 -3.98 -29.29
N PRO A 72 -1.24 -4.37 -30.36
CA PRO A 72 -2.44 -5.18 -30.24
C PRO A 72 -2.15 -6.61 -29.74
N SER A 73 -0.90 -7.08 -29.84
CA SER A 73 -0.45 -8.39 -29.36
C SER A 73 -0.01 -8.39 -27.89
N PHE A 74 0.02 -7.21 -27.25
CA PHE A 74 0.53 -7.05 -25.88
C PHE A 74 -0.20 -7.95 -24.88
N HIS A 75 -1.54 -7.94 -24.91
CA HIS A 75 -2.35 -8.77 -24.01
C HIS A 75 -2.13 -10.28 -24.21
N GLU A 76 -1.83 -10.71 -25.43
CA GLU A 76 -1.54 -12.11 -25.74
C GLU A 76 -0.15 -12.53 -25.24
N LYS A 77 0.85 -11.64 -25.40
CA LYS A 77 2.24 -11.88 -24.97
C LYS A 77 2.40 -11.84 -23.46
N MET A 78 1.80 -10.85 -22.80
CA MET A 78 2.06 -10.60 -21.38
C MET A 78 1.32 -11.60 -20.48
N LYS A 79 0.29 -12.28 -21.02
CA LYS A 79 -0.64 -13.17 -20.33
C LYS A 79 -1.24 -12.52 -19.08
N ASP A 80 -2.26 -13.15 -18.50
CA ASP A 80 -2.75 -12.70 -17.20
C ASP A 80 -1.91 -13.41 -16.11
N PRO A 81 -1.06 -12.67 -15.38
CA PRO A 81 -0.16 -13.25 -14.39
C PRO A 81 -0.92 -13.88 -13.22
N VAL A 82 -2.18 -13.50 -13.02
CA VAL A 82 -3.05 -14.02 -11.97
C VAL A 82 -3.80 -15.25 -12.48
N LYS A 83 -4.25 -15.25 -13.74
CA LYS A 83 -4.98 -16.37 -14.34
C LYS A 83 -4.21 -17.69 -14.30
N ASP A 84 -2.90 -17.65 -14.55
CA ASP A 84 -2.06 -18.86 -14.49
C ASP A 84 -1.90 -19.41 -13.05
N LEU A 85 -2.03 -18.57 -12.02
CA LEU A 85 -2.02 -19.02 -10.62
C LEU A 85 -3.27 -19.86 -10.30
N TYR A 86 -4.43 -19.48 -10.83
CA TYR A 86 -5.70 -20.18 -10.59
C TYR A 86 -5.86 -21.44 -11.44
N ASN A 87 -5.48 -21.39 -12.72
CA ASN A 87 -5.58 -22.55 -13.62
C ASN A 87 -4.72 -23.74 -13.13
N ASN A 88 -3.55 -23.45 -12.54
CA ASN A 88 -2.67 -24.49 -11.99
C ASN A 88 -3.22 -25.14 -10.70
N LEU A 89 -4.10 -24.45 -9.97
CA LEU A 89 -4.78 -25.01 -8.80
C LEU A 89 -5.86 -26.02 -9.20
N GLU A 90 -6.58 -25.79 -10.31
CA GLU A 90 -7.64 -26.69 -10.76
C GLU A 90 -7.12 -28.05 -11.26
N THR A 91 -5.92 -28.10 -11.85
CA THR A 91 -5.31 -29.36 -12.31
C THR A 91 -4.56 -30.17 -11.25
N LYS A 92 -4.25 -29.58 -10.08
CA LYS A 92 -3.68 -30.36 -8.97
C LYS A 92 -4.83 -30.91 -8.14
N SER A 93 -5.32 -32.07 -8.58
CA SER A 93 -6.05 -33.03 -7.76
C SER A 93 -5.53 -32.95 -6.33
N THR A 94 -6.44 -32.70 -5.38
CA THR A 94 -6.26 -32.80 -3.94
C THR A 94 -5.27 -33.92 -3.64
N ALA A 95 -4.02 -33.54 -3.38
CA ALA A 95 -3.03 -34.48 -2.87
C ALA A 95 -3.57 -34.96 -1.52
N GLU A 96 -3.73 -36.27 -1.37
CA GLU A 96 -3.95 -36.89 -0.07
C GLU A 96 -2.93 -36.31 0.92
N PHE A 97 -3.44 -35.78 2.03
CA PHE A 97 -2.63 -35.26 3.10
C PHE A 97 -1.78 -36.40 3.67
N ASP A 98 -0.49 -36.44 3.32
CA ASP A 98 0.49 -37.31 3.95
C ASP A 98 0.75 -36.82 5.39
N PRO A 99 0.33 -37.56 6.45
CA PRO A 99 0.52 -37.14 7.84
C PRO A 99 1.99 -37.13 8.28
N LEU A 100 2.90 -37.70 7.47
CA LEU A 100 4.34 -37.81 7.77
C LEU A 100 5.15 -36.61 7.27
N GLN A 101 4.60 -35.76 6.39
CA GLN A 101 5.27 -34.53 5.98
C GLN A 101 4.89 -33.40 6.95
N PRO A 102 5.86 -32.57 7.40
CA PRO A 102 5.53 -31.41 8.21
C PRO A 102 4.55 -30.54 7.43
N ALA A 103 3.33 -30.41 7.94
CA ALA A 103 2.29 -29.60 7.31
C ALA A 103 2.88 -28.22 7.00
N LYS A 104 2.90 -27.85 5.71
CA LYS A 104 3.38 -26.53 5.29
C LYS A 104 2.58 -25.48 6.05
N LYS A 105 3.25 -24.76 6.96
CA LYS A 105 2.62 -23.68 7.72
C LYS A 105 2.45 -22.49 6.78
N VAL A 106 1.21 -22.15 6.48
CA VAL A 106 0.87 -20.98 5.69
C VAL A 106 0.62 -19.81 6.64
N CYS A 107 1.26 -18.67 6.39
CA CYS A 107 1.00 -17.41 7.07
C CYS A 107 0.46 -16.42 6.03
N ILE A 108 -0.67 -15.78 6.33
CA ILE A 108 -1.33 -14.81 5.46
C ILE A 108 -1.31 -13.47 6.20
N ILE A 109 -0.77 -12.43 5.55
CA ILE A 109 -0.68 -11.09 6.11
C ILE A 109 -1.66 -10.20 5.35
N PHE A 110 -2.64 -9.65 6.07
CA PHE A 110 -3.57 -8.66 5.55
C PHE A 110 -3.05 -7.27 5.94
N HIS A 111 -2.83 -6.40 4.95
CA HIS A 111 -2.45 -5.01 5.17
C HIS A 111 -3.36 -4.08 4.36
N GLY A 112 -3.61 -2.87 4.87
CA GLY A 112 -4.48 -1.89 4.23
C GLY A 112 -4.32 -0.52 4.86
N ALA A 113 -4.83 0.52 4.18
CA ALA A 113 -4.92 1.84 4.77
C ALA A 113 -5.97 1.86 5.91
N PRO A 114 -5.90 2.81 6.86
CA PRO A 114 -6.95 3.00 7.85
C PRO A 114 -8.33 3.07 7.20
N PHE A 115 -9.34 2.49 7.86
CA PHE A 115 -10.74 2.45 7.38
C PHE A 115 -11.00 1.62 6.12
N THR A 116 -10.06 0.75 5.72
CA THR A 116 -10.33 -0.29 4.72
C THR A 116 -10.82 -1.57 5.40
N GLU A 117 -11.60 -2.40 4.71
CA GLU A 117 -12.21 -3.62 5.26
C GLU A 117 -11.21 -4.80 5.44
N TYR A 118 -9.90 -4.51 5.56
CA TYR A 118 -8.87 -5.55 5.65
C TYR A 118 -9.02 -6.40 6.92
N GLN A 119 -9.44 -5.80 8.03
CA GLN A 119 -9.65 -6.51 9.30
C GLN A 119 -10.84 -7.46 9.20
N GLU A 120 -11.92 -7.05 8.55
CA GLU A 120 -13.07 -7.90 8.28
C GLU A 120 -12.71 -9.04 7.32
N THR A 121 -11.97 -8.74 6.26
CA THR A 121 -11.48 -9.72 5.30
C THR A 121 -10.57 -10.75 5.97
N ALA A 122 -9.66 -10.32 6.84
CA ALA A 122 -8.79 -11.19 7.62
C ALA A 122 -9.60 -12.12 8.53
N CYS A 123 -10.63 -11.58 9.21
CA CYS A 123 -11.51 -12.36 10.08
C CYS A 123 -12.31 -13.41 9.31
N ARG A 124 -12.91 -13.02 8.18
CA ARG A 124 -13.66 -13.95 7.31
C ARG A 124 -12.75 -15.03 6.75
N SER A 125 -11.56 -14.67 6.28
CA SER A 125 -10.57 -15.62 5.75
C SER A 125 -10.12 -16.61 6.81
N ALA A 126 -9.81 -16.14 8.03
CA ALA A 126 -9.41 -17.00 9.14
C ALA A 126 -10.48 -18.03 9.50
N LYS A 127 -11.76 -17.62 9.52
CA LYS A 127 -12.89 -18.52 9.76
C LYS A 127 -13.04 -19.59 8.67
N VAL A 128 -12.96 -19.19 7.40
CA VAL A 128 -13.11 -20.11 6.26
C VAL A 128 -11.97 -21.12 6.21
N LEU A 129 -10.74 -20.65 6.43
CA LEU A 129 -9.53 -21.48 6.38
C LEU A 129 -9.27 -22.25 7.69
N GLN A 130 -10.07 -22.00 8.74
CA GLN A 130 -9.87 -22.54 10.09
C GLN A 130 -8.46 -22.32 10.63
N VAL A 131 -7.88 -21.14 10.33
CA VAL A 131 -6.56 -20.73 10.80
C VAL A 131 -6.67 -19.72 11.94
N PRO A 132 -5.71 -19.69 12.88
CA PRO A 132 -5.70 -18.69 13.93
C PRO A 132 -5.55 -17.28 13.34
N LEU A 133 -6.33 -16.33 13.87
CA LEU A 133 -6.23 -14.92 13.54
C LEU A 133 -5.39 -14.20 14.60
N LEU A 134 -4.33 -13.52 14.18
CA LEU A 134 -3.55 -12.62 15.03
C LEU A 134 -3.86 -11.16 14.65
N CYS A 135 -4.38 -10.39 15.59
CA CYS A 135 -4.59 -8.95 15.43
C CYS A 135 -3.51 -8.20 16.22
N ILE A 136 -2.60 -7.53 15.51
CA ILE A 136 -1.46 -6.84 16.12
C ILE A 136 -1.94 -5.71 17.05
N ASP A 137 -2.97 -4.97 16.64
CA ASP A 137 -3.54 -3.88 17.45
C ASP A 137 -4.03 -4.40 18.81
N ASN A 138 -4.75 -5.52 18.81
CA ASN A 138 -5.20 -6.15 20.05
C ASN A 138 -4.02 -6.58 20.94
N VAL A 139 -2.98 -7.17 20.35
CA VAL A 139 -1.78 -7.60 21.08
C VAL A 139 -1.05 -6.39 21.68
N ILE A 140 -0.95 -5.29 20.95
CA ILE A 140 -0.36 -4.04 21.44
C ILE A 140 -1.20 -3.49 22.60
N ILE A 141 -2.52 -3.39 22.43
CA ILE A 141 -3.43 -2.90 23.47
C ILE A 141 -3.35 -3.78 24.72
N GLU A 142 -3.34 -5.10 24.57
CA GLU A 142 -3.22 -6.04 25.68
C GLU A 142 -1.87 -5.91 26.40
N GLY A 143 -0.77 -5.77 25.65
CA GLY A 143 0.56 -5.52 26.21
C GLY A 143 0.65 -4.20 26.98
N ILE A 144 -0.05 -3.16 26.52
CA ILE A 144 -0.18 -1.89 27.25
C ILE A 144 -1.06 -2.06 28.47
N ALA A 145 -2.21 -2.73 28.36
CA ALA A 145 -3.21 -2.85 29.43
C ALA A 145 -2.74 -3.74 30.58
N LEU A 146 -2.10 -4.86 30.27
CA LEU A 146 -1.73 -5.89 31.26
C LEU A 146 -0.24 -5.88 31.65
N GLY A 147 0.61 -5.20 30.88
CA GLY A 147 2.05 -5.19 31.13
C GLY A 147 2.42 -4.51 32.45
N ASP A 148 3.32 -5.11 33.21
CA ASP A 148 3.85 -4.59 34.49
C ASP A 148 5.14 -3.77 34.32
N ASN A 149 5.72 -3.77 33.11
CA ASN A 149 6.91 -2.99 32.82
C ASN A 149 6.62 -1.47 32.82
N TRP A 150 7.68 -0.69 33.05
CA TRP A 150 7.62 0.77 33.12
C TRP A 150 6.96 1.43 31.89
N ILE A 151 7.20 0.91 30.68
CA ILE A 151 6.65 1.48 29.44
C ILE A 151 5.13 1.28 29.40
N SER A 152 4.65 0.07 29.70
CA SER A 152 3.21 -0.21 29.77
C SER A 152 2.51 0.64 30.83
N ILE A 153 3.13 0.79 32.02
CA ILE A 153 2.60 1.66 33.09
C ILE A 153 2.49 3.11 32.60
N LYS A 154 3.56 3.64 32.00
CA LYS A 154 3.59 5.02 31.52
C LYS A 154 2.59 5.27 30.39
N LEU A 155 2.42 4.33 29.47
CA LEU A 155 1.44 4.43 28.39
C LEU A 155 0.01 4.42 28.93
N ARG A 156 -0.33 3.56 29.91
CA ARG A 156 -1.64 3.59 30.57
C ARG A 156 -1.92 4.95 31.21
N GLN A 157 -0.96 5.51 31.95
CA GLN A 157 -1.10 6.83 32.56
C GLN A 157 -1.42 7.92 31.52
N ILE A 158 -0.70 7.94 30.39
CA ILE A 158 -0.97 8.92 29.31
C ILE A 158 -2.40 8.78 28.77
N VAL A 159 -2.88 7.54 28.59
CA VAL A 159 -4.24 7.27 28.10
C VAL A 159 -5.27 7.69 29.14
N ASP A 160 -5.06 7.38 30.41
CA ASP A 160 -5.95 7.73 31.51
C ASP A 160 -6.05 9.26 31.69
N ASP A 161 -4.92 9.96 31.64
CA ASP A 161 -4.84 11.42 31.74
C ASP A 161 -5.61 12.09 30.59
N ALA A 162 -5.38 11.64 29.35
CA ALA A 162 -6.10 12.13 28.18
C ALA A 162 -7.61 11.86 28.28
N TYR A 163 -7.99 10.66 28.71
CA TYR A 163 -9.39 10.30 28.90
C TYR A 163 -10.08 11.18 29.96
N GLN A 164 -9.41 11.46 31.09
CA GLN A 164 -9.93 12.39 32.09
C GLN A 164 -10.07 13.81 31.54
N GLU A 165 -9.06 14.31 30.82
CA GLU A 165 -9.11 15.65 30.21
C GLU A 165 -10.31 15.79 29.28
N TYR A 166 -10.51 14.83 28.37
CA TYR A 166 -11.65 14.84 27.45
C TYR A 166 -12.98 14.69 28.18
N SER A 167 -13.05 13.85 29.22
CA SER A 167 -14.28 13.67 30.01
C SER A 167 -14.68 14.97 30.73
N LEU A 168 -13.71 15.67 31.33
CA LEU A 168 -13.92 16.96 31.98
C LEU A 168 -14.32 18.05 30.99
N ALA A 169 -13.68 18.07 29.81
CA ALA A 169 -14.06 19.00 28.74
C ALA A 169 -15.49 18.74 28.25
N PHE A 170 -15.87 17.48 28.07
CA PHE A 170 -17.20 17.10 27.64
C PHE A 170 -18.28 17.52 28.63
N GLU A 171 -18.09 17.27 29.94
CA GLU A 171 -19.06 17.67 30.97
C GLU A 171 -19.18 19.21 31.10
N LYS A 172 -18.14 19.98 30.78
CA LYS A 172 -18.23 21.46 30.72
C LYS A 172 -19.04 21.98 29.54
N HIS A 173 -19.24 21.17 28.50
CA HIS A 173 -19.96 21.53 27.28
C HIS A 173 -21.37 20.94 27.21
N LYS A 174 -21.83 20.31 28.31
CA LYS A 174 -23.15 19.71 28.48
C LYS A 174 -24.06 20.64 29.27
#